data_AF-A0A540MHN9-F1
#
_entry.id   AF-A0A540MHN9-F1
#
_cell.length_a   1.000
_cell.length_b   1.000
_cell.length_c   1.000
_cell.angle_alpha   90.00
_cell.angle_beta   90.00
_cell.angle_gamma   90.00
#
_symmetry.space_group_name_H-M   'P 1'
#
loop_
_entity.id
_entity.type
_entity.pdbx_description
1 polymer ?
#
loop_
_entity_poly.entity_id
_entity_poly.type
_entity_poly.pdbx_seq_one_letter_code
_entity_poly.pdbx_strand_id
1 'polypeptide(L)'
;MQVLFILGVAYAAQTSVTSNATAAGERHSEGYCAMYGICGQRSDGKYINCPFGTPSVKPDDLLSSKVQSLCPTITGNVCCTEAQFDTLRSQVQQAIPFLVGCPACLRNFLNLFCELTCSPNQSLFINVTSVAKVNRNMTVNGIDYYITDDFGEGLFNSCKDVKFGTMNSRAIEFIGAGAKNFKDWFAFIGRQAPSKMPGSPYAIRFPSSVTVSSGMKPMNVSTYSCGDNSLGCSCGDCPSATVCSNTVSLVSRKGGSCSVRIGSIKAKCIDLAVAVLYIALVSVFFGWGLFHRTRKTKPASGTTPWWNVMDDGEVHSNREKNENPPMQVFEDASHVRNDVQLSIVQGYMSKFFRRYGTWVARNPSIVLCSSLAVVLLLCLGLIRFKVETRPEKLWVGPGSKAAEEKQFFDIHLAPFYRIEQLILATIPDGKHGNSPSIVTEDNIKLLFEIQKKVDGIKANYSGSAVSLADICMKPMDKDCATQSVLQYFKMDPANYDGYGGVEHLKYCFEHYSSADTCMSAFKGPLDPSTALGGFSGKNYSEASAFLVTYPVNNALSNDGNETARALAWEKAFIELAK
;
A
#
# COMPACT_ATOMS: atom_id res chain seq x y z
N MET A 1 -36.43 40.39 -0.24
CA MET A 1 -36.93 40.14 1.13
C MET A 1 -35.73 39.66 1.94
N GLN A 2 -35.10 40.59 2.68
CA GLN A 2 -33.94 40.31 3.53
C GLN A 2 -34.40 39.42 4.70
N VAL A 3 -33.74 38.28 4.91
CA VAL A 3 -33.91 37.48 6.12
C VAL A 3 -32.54 37.33 6.77
N LEU A 4 -32.44 37.96 7.95
CA LEU A 4 -31.31 37.95 8.88
C LEU A 4 -30.90 36.52 9.25
N PHE A 5 -29.60 36.24 9.15
CA PHE A 5 -28.95 35.16 9.89
C PHE A 5 -28.64 35.65 11.31
N ILE A 6 -29.32 35.10 12.31
CA ILE A 6 -28.94 35.24 13.72
C ILE A 6 -27.88 34.18 14.02
N LEU A 7 -26.62 34.60 14.08
CA LEU A 7 -25.52 33.85 14.68
C LEU A 7 -25.72 33.86 16.21
N GLY A 8 -26.24 32.75 16.75
CA GLY A 8 -26.25 32.50 18.18
C GLY A 8 -24.84 32.20 18.67
N VAL A 9 -24.10 33.23 19.06
CA VAL A 9 -22.89 33.08 19.88
C VAL A 9 -23.36 32.73 21.29
N ALA A 10 -23.29 31.45 21.64
CA ALA A 10 -23.47 31.01 23.02
C ALA A 10 -22.27 31.50 23.85
N TYR A 11 -22.36 32.73 24.36
CA TYR A 11 -21.56 33.16 25.50
C TYR A 11 -22.04 32.34 26.71
N ALA A 12 -21.33 31.26 27.03
CA ALA A 12 -21.40 30.69 28.36
C ALA A 12 -20.79 31.72 29.32
N ALA A 13 -21.65 32.48 29.99
CA ALA A 13 -21.26 33.36 31.07
C ALA A 13 -20.60 32.52 32.17
N GLN A 14 -19.26 32.56 32.23
CA GLN A 14 -18.52 32.11 33.39
C GLN A 14 -18.86 33.07 34.54
N THR A 15 -19.75 32.63 35.43
CA THR A 15 -19.90 33.23 36.75
C THR A 15 -18.62 32.96 37.54
N SER A 16 -17.69 33.91 37.49
CA SER A 16 -16.52 33.97 38.35
C SER A 16 -16.97 34.26 39.78
N VAL A 17 -17.22 33.19 40.54
CA VAL A 17 -17.27 33.28 42.00
C VAL A 17 -15.83 33.39 42.49
N THR A 18 -15.31 34.61 42.59
CA THR A 18 -14.11 34.94 43.37
C THR A 18 -14.41 34.72 44.84
N SER A 19 -14.28 33.47 45.28
CA SER A 19 -14.18 33.16 46.70
C SER A 19 -12.71 33.28 47.10
N ASN A 20 -12.37 34.44 47.69
CA ASN A 20 -11.16 34.63 48.49
C ASN A 20 -11.22 33.69 49.70
N ALA A 21 -10.88 32.42 49.48
CA ALA A 21 -10.41 31.54 50.55
C ALA A 21 -8.89 31.67 50.53
N THR A 22 -8.36 32.44 51.47
CA THR A 22 -6.93 32.58 51.75
C THR A 22 -6.24 31.22 51.67
N ALA A 23 -5.42 31.04 50.63
CA ALA A 23 -4.48 29.95 50.49
C ALA A 23 -3.61 29.92 51.75
N ALA A 24 -3.64 28.82 52.48
CA ALA A 24 -2.58 28.49 53.41
C ALA A 24 -1.31 28.30 52.57
N GLY A 25 -0.53 29.39 52.42
CA GLY A 25 0.79 29.51 51.81
C GLY A 25 1.12 28.56 50.66
N GLU A 26 0.99 29.03 49.41
CA GLU A 26 1.65 28.39 48.27
C GLU A 26 3.15 28.28 48.56
N ARG A 27 3.62 27.06 48.81
CA ARG A 27 5.01 26.76 49.12
C ARG A 27 5.62 25.98 47.97
N HIS A 28 6.46 26.65 47.21
CA HIS A 28 7.28 26.05 46.15
C HIS A 28 8.69 25.80 46.70
N SER A 29 8.96 24.57 47.12
CA SER A 29 10.28 24.19 47.64
C SER A 29 10.58 22.72 47.39
N GLU A 30 11.85 22.35 47.41
CA GLU A 30 12.27 20.94 47.36
C GLU A 30 11.63 20.13 48.49
N GLY A 31 11.29 18.87 48.21
CA GLY A 31 10.65 17.95 49.12
C GLY A 31 9.19 18.30 49.46
N TYR A 32 8.52 19.13 48.65
CA TYR A 32 7.14 19.57 48.88
C TYR A 32 6.24 19.32 47.66
N CYS A 33 4.99 18.92 47.94
CA CYS A 33 3.97 18.55 46.97
C CYS A 33 3.00 19.71 46.73
N ALA A 34 2.56 19.90 45.48
CA ALA A 34 1.49 20.86 45.16
C ALA A 34 0.10 20.29 45.45
N MET A 35 -0.06 18.97 45.29
CA MET A 35 -1.31 18.24 45.50
C MET A 35 -1.01 16.86 46.08
N TYR A 36 -1.82 16.39 47.03
CA TYR A 36 -1.61 15.09 47.67
C TYR A 36 -2.94 14.42 48.06
N GLY A 37 -3.09 13.12 47.73
CA GLY A 37 -4.31 12.36 47.98
C GLY A 37 -5.44 12.59 46.96
N ILE A 38 -6.48 11.75 47.04
CA ILE A 38 -7.69 11.82 46.20
C ILE A 38 -8.84 12.38 47.04
N CYS A 39 -9.47 13.46 46.57
CA CYS A 39 -10.54 14.15 47.30
C CYS A 39 -11.92 14.02 46.63
N GLY A 40 -11.98 13.55 45.39
CA GLY A 40 -13.25 13.35 44.71
C GLY A 40 -13.17 12.42 43.52
N GLN A 41 -14.35 12.14 42.96
CA GLN A 41 -14.54 11.31 41.78
C GLN A 41 -15.60 11.95 40.90
N ARG A 42 -15.32 12.07 39.62
CA ARG A 42 -16.28 12.52 38.61
C ARG A 42 -17.36 11.45 38.38
N SER A 43 -18.47 11.86 37.78
CA SER A 43 -19.60 10.96 37.46
C SER A 43 -19.23 9.83 36.49
N ASP A 44 -18.14 9.96 35.74
CA ASP A 44 -17.58 8.94 34.84
C ASP A 44 -16.56 8.01 35.53
N GLY A 45 -16.38 8.12 36.84
CA GLY A 45 -15.50 7.26 37.63
C GLY A 45 -14.06 7.76 37.74
N LYS A 46 -13.69 8.89 37.13
CA LYS A 46 -12.33 9.43 37.20
C LYS A 46 -12.04 10.11 38.55
N TYR A 47 -11.00 9.66 39.23
CA TYR A 47 -10.54 10.25 40.48
C TYR A 47 -9.87 11.61 40.29
N ILE A 48 -10.04 12.51 41.26
CA ILE A 48 -9.49 13.87 41.26
C ILE A 48 -8.70 14.11 42.55
N ASN A 49 -7.51 14.70 42.39
CA ASN A 49 -6.60 15.00 43.50
C ASN A 49 -7.12 16.12 44.42
N CYS A 50 -6.65 16.10 45.66
CA CYS A 50 -6.86 17.19 46.62
C CYS A 50 -5.98 18.40 46.26
N PRO A 51 -6.47 19.64 46.44
CA PRO A 51 -5.74 20.86 46.08
C PRO A 51 -4.73 21.31 47.15
N PHE A 52 -4.52 20.52 48.19
CA PHE A 52 -3.70 20.91 49.33
C PHE A 52 -2.27 20.36 49.17
N GLY A 53 -1.28 21.24 49.32
CA GLY A 53 0.13 20.86 49.29
C GLY A 53 0.61 20.33 50.64
N THR A 54 1.52 19.34 50.61
CA THR A 54 2.08 18.68 51.80
C THR A 54 3.58 18.45 51.60
N PRO A 55 4.37 18.25 52.67
CA PRO A 55 5.69 17.67 52.52
C PRO A 55 5.62 16.30 51.82
N SER A 56 6.63 15.99 51.01
CA SER A 56 6.81 14.66 50.41
C SER A 56 6.94 13.60 51.50
N VAL A 57 6.33 12.44 51.27
CA VAL A 57 6.21 11.38 52.26
C VAL A 57 7.11 10.21 51.87
N LYS A 58 7.78 9.60 52.86
CA LYS A 58 8.50 8.34 52.63
C LYS A 58 7.46 7.22 52.42
N PRO A 59 7.39 6.59 51.24
CA PRO A 59 6.45 5.49 51.00
C PRO A 59 6.83 4.25 51.82
N ASP A 60 5.88 3.36 52.03
CA ASP A 60 6.17 2.02 52.52
C ASP A 60 6.91 1.18 51.46
N ASP A 61 7.49 0.04 51.86
CA ASP A 61 8.31 -0.78 50.97
C ASP A 61 7.52 -1.29 49.75
N LEU A 62 6.23 -1.58 49.95
CA LEU A 62 5.32 -2.05 48.88
C LEU A 62 5.07 -0.95 47.84
N LEU A 63 4.68 0.26 48.28
CA LEU A 63 4.46 1.39 47.38
C LEU A 63 5.77 1.84 46.74
N SER A 64 6.89 1.81 47.46
CA SER A 64 8.21 2.10 46.90
C SER A 64 8.54 1.16 45.72
N SER A 65 8.33 -0.14 45.90
CA SER A 65 8.52 -1.15 44.83
C SER A 65 7.57 -0.94 43.65
N LYS A 66 6.28 -0.65 43.92
CA LYS A 66 5.30 -0.31 42.89
C LYS A 66 5.74 0.92 42.08
N VAL A 67 6.14 2.01 42.74
CA VAL A 67 6.61 3.24 42.09
C VAL A 67 7.83 2.96 41.23
N GLN A 68 8.83 2.24 41.73
CA GLN A 68 10.04 1.92 40.97
C GLN A 68 9.75 1.06 39.72
N SER A 69 8.73 0.21 39.75
CA SER A 69 8.36 -0.63 38.59
C SER A 69 7.90 0.18 37.38
N LEU A 70 7.22 1.30 37.60
CA LEU A 70 6.69 2.17 36.54
C LEU A 70 7.57 3.40 36.31
N CYS A 71 8.06 4.00 37.40
CA CYS A 71 8.76 5.27 37.50
C CYS A 71 10.16 5.09 38.13
N PRO A 72 11.10 4.40 37.46
CA PRO A 72 12.41 4.07 38.04
C PRO A 72 13.30 5.28 38.33
N THR A 73 12.97 6.46 37.76
CA THR A 73 13.68 7.73 38.03
C THR A 73 13.34 8.31 39.40
N ILE A 74 12.21 7.93 40.00
CA ILE A 74 11.76 8.45 41.29
C ILE A 74 12.26 7.51 42.39
N THR A 75 13.15 8.04 43.24
CA THR A 75 13.70 7.31 44.40
C THR A 75 13.51 8.12 45.68
N GLY A 76 13.25 7.42 46.78
CA GLY A 76 13.04 8.05 48.09
C GLY A 76 11.60 8.50 48.34
N ASN A 77 11.43 9.74 48.80
CA ASN A 77 10.12 10.30 49.13
C ASN A 77 9.27 10.51 47.86
N VAL A 78 7.94 10.50 48.02
CA VAL A 78 6.98 10.66 46.92
C VAL A 78 5.83 11.59 47.30
N CYS A 79 5.21 12.18 46.29
CA CYS A 79 4.01 13.02 46.42
C CYS A 79 2.71 12.31 46.02
N CYS A 80 2.69 10.98 46.07
CA CYS A 80 1.51 10.19 45.74
C CYS A 80 1.19 9.15 46.81
N THR A 81 -0.10 8.90 46.99
CA THR A 81 -0.63 7.76 47.75
C THR A 81 -0.72 6.51 46.88
N GLU A 82 -0.88 5.33 47.48
CA GLU A 82 -1.06 4.07 46.73
C GLU A 82 -2.24 4.16 45.74
N ALA A 83 -3.37 4.72 46.16
CA ALA A 83 -4.53 4.91 45.30
C ALA A 83 -4.27 5.86 44.11
N GLN A 84 -3.47 6.91 44.30
CA GLN A 84 -3.05 7.80 43.21
C GLN A 84 -2.10 7.08 42.24
N PHE A 85 -1.17 6.29 42.77
CA PHE A 85 -0.26 5.51 41.93
C PHE A 85 -1.00 4.44 41.11
N ASP A 86 -1.92 3.69 41.71
CA ASP A 86 -2.71 2.69 40.99
C ASP A 86 -3.62 3.35 39.94
N THR A 87 -4.13 4.55 40.22
CA THR A 87 -4.86 5.38 39.25
C THR A 87 -3.96 5.75 38.07
N LEU A 88 -2.76 6.30 38.32
CA LEU A 88 -1.77 6.63 37.31
C LEU A 88 -1.46 5.41 36.44
N ARG A 89 -1.19 4.25 37.07
CA ARG A 89 -0.88 3.00 36.36
C ARG A 89 -1.99 2.60 35.40
N SER A 90 -3.26 2.64 35.83
CA SER A 90 -4.39 2.27 34.95
C SER A 90 -4.60 3.25 33.79
N GLN A 91 -4.27 4.54 33.99
CA GLN A 91 -4.41 5.56 32.95
C GLN A 91 -3.32 5.44 31.89
N VAL A 92 -2.06 5.29 32.30
CA VAL A 92 -0.96 5.14 31.34
C VAL A 92 -1.02 3.80 30.60
N GLN A 93 -1.55 2.74 31.24
CA GLN A 93 -1.73 1.42 30.61
C GLN A 93 -2.53 1.45 29.31
N GLN A 94 -3.47 2.39 29.17
CA GLN A 94 -4.25 2.56 27.94
C GLN A 94 -3.40 3.07 26.76
N ALA A 95 -2.30 3.79 27.03
CA ALA A 95 -1.40 4.32 26.02
C ALA A 95 -0.25 3.37 25.64
N ILE A 96 0.09 2.41 26.51
CA ILE A 96 1.22 1.48 26.32
C ILE A 96 1.14 0.73 24.98
N PRO A 97 -0.01 0.15 24.56
CA PRO A 97 -0.08 -0.60 23.29
C PRO A 97 0.31 0.22 22.06
N PHE A 98 0.16 1.54 22.11
CA PHE A 98 0.54 2.43 21.01
C PHE A 98 2.04 2.75 21.00
N LEU A 99 2.68 2.76 22.17
CA LEU A 99 4.07 3.20 22.34
C LEU A 99 5.09 2.07 22.50
N VAL A 100 4.61 0.83 22.67
CA VAL A 100 5.47 -0.35 22.92
C VAL A 100 6.49 -0.62 21.81
N GLY A 101 6.24 -0.15 20.58
CA GLY A 101 7.20 -0.26 19.46
C GLY A 101 8.53 0.48 19.71
N CYS A 102 8.55 1.48 20.61
CA CYS A 102 9.75 2.25 20.91
C CYS A 102 9.91 2.45 22.44
N PRO A 103 10.80 1.69 23.10
CA PRO A 103 11.03 1.77 24.54
C PRO A 103 11.44 3.16 25.04
N ALA A 104 12.27 3.91 24.29
CA ALA A 104 12.65 5.28 24.63
C ALA A 104 11.42 6.21 24.70
N CYS A 105 10.57 6.17 23.67
CA CYS A 105 9.33 6.94 23.65
C CYS A 105 8.42 6.60 24.83
N LEU A 106 8.19 5.31 25.06
CA LEU A 106 7.37 4.85 26.18
C LEU A 106 7.93 5.33 27.52
N ARG A 107 9.26 5.25 27.73
CA ARG A 107 9.89 5.72 28.96
C ARG A 107 9.74 7.22 29.14
N ASN A 108 9.96 8.02 28.11
CA ASN A 108 9.79 9.49 28.17
C ASN A 108 8.33 9.85 28.50
N PHE A 109 7.37 9.16 27.88
CA PHE A 109 5.94 9.37 28.12
C PHE A 109 5.56 9.01 29.56
N LEU A 110 6.08 7.90 30.09
CA LEU A 110 5.87 7.54 31.50
C LEU A 110 6.50 8.56 32.45
N ASN A 111 7.74 9.01 32.17
CA ASN A 111 8.43 9.99 33.01
C ASN A 111 7.62 11.29 33.15
N LEU A 112 6.97 11.77 32.09
CA LEU A 112 6.09 12.94 32.13
C LEU A 112 5.00 12.83 33.21
N PHE A 113 4.28 11.70 33.26
CA PHE A 113 3.18 11.48 34.20
C PHE A 113 3.64 11.00 35.58
N CYS A 114 4.79 10.31 35.64
CA CYS A 114 5.46 9.96 36.89
C CYS A 114 5.85 11.23 37.66
N GLU A 115 6.51 12.18 36.99
CA GLU A 115 6.91 13.45 37.61
C GLU A 115 5.69 14.29 37.99
N LEU A 116 4.64 14.30 37.15
CA LEU A 116 3.38 14.97 37.47
C LEU A 116 2.78 14.46 38.78
N THR A 117 2.78 13.14 38.99
CA THR A 117 1.96 12.49 40.02
C THR A 117 2.74 12.23 41.31
N CYS A 118 3.97 11.71 41.21
CA CYS A 118 4.69 11.12 42.33
C CYS A 118 6.01 11.82 42.67
N SER A 119 6.47 12.81 41.90
CA SER A 119 7.76 13.47 42.16
C SER A 119 7.84 14.06 43.57
N PRO A 120 8.93 13.85 44.33
CA PRO A 120 9.10 14.47 45.65
C PRO A 120 9.16 16.00 45.61
N ASN A 121 9.47 16.57 44.44
CA ASN A 121 9.66 18.00 44.23
C ASN A 121 8.52 18.63 43.41
N GLN A 122 7.35 17.99 43.40
CA GLN A 122 6.20 18.36 42.57
C GLN A 122 5.83 19.86 42.67
N SER A 123 5.96 20.49 43.84
CA SER A 123 5.64 21.91 44.01
C SER A 123 6.54 22.87 43.22
N LEU A 124 7.73 22.45 42.79
CA LEU A 124 8.62 23.31 42.01
C LEU A 124 8.10 23.57 40.59
N PHE A 125 7.38 22.62 40.00
CA PHE A 125 6.94 22.68 38.61
C PHE A 125 5.43 22.50 38.42
N ILE A 126 4.65 22.32 39.49
CA ILE A 126 3.19 22.28 39.42
C ILE A 126 2.60 23.41 40.25
N ASN A 127 1.67 24.16 39.64
CA ASN A 127 0.84 25.13 40.34
C ASN A 127 -0.65 24.79 40.16
N VAL A 128 -1.43 24.86 41.23
CA VAL A 128 -2.89 24.61 41.19
C VAL A 128 -3.61 25.90 40.85
N THR A 129 -4.12 26.00 39.62
CA THR A 129 -4.71 27.25 39.10
C THR A 129 -6.18 27.40 39.40
N SER A 130 -6.91 26.30 39.54
CA SER A 130 -8.32 26.34 39.91
C SER A 130 -8.74 25.12 40.73
N VAL A 131 -9.70 25.34 41.62
CA VAL A 131 -10.27 24.33 42.49
C VAL A 131 -11.79 24.33 42.32
N ALA A 132 -12.40 23.16 42.27
CA ALA A 132 -13.85 22.98 42.21
C ALA A 132 -14.32 22.12 43.38
N LYS A 133 -15.61 22.22 43.73
CA LYS A 133 -16.22 21.41 44.79
C LYS A 133 -16.94 20.21 44.17
N VAL A 134 -16.47 19.00 44.47
CA VAL A 134 -17.06 17.73 44.02
C VAL A 134 -17.44 16.90 45.25
N ASN A 135 -18.69 16.44 45.33
CA ASN A 135 -19.21 15.65 46.46
C ASN A 135 -18.90 16.25 47.84
N ARG A 136 -19.02 17.59 47.96
CA ARG A 136 -18.73 18.40 49.16
C ARG A 136 -17.24 18.58 49.52
N ASN A 137 -16.31 17.92 48.83
CA ASN A 137 -14.87 18.09 49.00
C ASN A 137 -14.30 19.09 47.97
N MET A 138 -13.23 19.79 48.35
CA MET A 138 -12.48 20.65 47.42
C MET A 138 -11.51 19.78 46.61
N THR A 139 -11.52 19.93 45.29
CA THR A 139 -10.76 19.10 44.35
C THR A 139 -10.10 19.97 43.28
N VAL A 140 -8.93 19.55 42.80
CA VAL A 140 -8.23 20.23 41.70
C VAL A 140 -9.10 20.27 40.44
N ASN A 141 -9.26 21.45 39.84
CA ASN A 141 -9.98 21.64 38.58
C ASN A 141 -9.09 22.11 37.43
N GLY A 142 -7.91 22.64 37.74
CA GLY A 142 -6.90 22.97 36.74
C GLY A 142 -5.54 23.17 37.37
N ILE A 143 -4.49 22.84 36.61
CA ILE A 143 -3.09 23.03 37.00
C ILE A 143 -2.26 23.61 35.86
N ASP A 144 -1.17 24.28 36.23
CA ASP A 144 -0.06 24.59 35.34
C ASP A 144 1.11 23.67 35.68
N TYR A 145 1.58 22.92 34.69
CA TYR A 145 2.71 22.03 34.78
C TYR A 145 3.85 22.57 33.92
N TYR A 146 4.83 23.19 34.58
CA TYR A 146 5.96 23.83 33.95
C TYR A 146 6.99 22.80 33.48
N ILE A 147 7.25 22.75 32.18
CA ILE A 147 8.14 21.76 31.56
C ILE A 147 9.09 22.46 30.61
N THR A 148 10.38 22.11 30.64
CA THR A 148 11.35 22.66 29.67
C THR A 148 11.01 22.25 28.24
N ASP A 149 11.20 23.16 27.28
CA ASP A 149 11.01 22.88 25.85
C ASP A 149 11.88 21.70 25.38
N ASP A 150 13.11 21.56 25.90
CA ASP A 150 14.02 20.44 25.60
C ASP A 150 13.41 19.07 25.92
N PHE A 151 12.73 18.95 27.07
CA PHE A 151 12.02 17.72 27.43
C PHE A 151 10.85 17.45 26.48
N GLY A 152 10.04 18.48 26.20
CA GLY A 152 8.89 18.37 25.30
C GLY A 152 9.30 17.94 23.89
N GLU A 153 10.35 18.56 23.35
CA GLU A 153 10.90 18.23 22.05
C GLU A 153 11.54 16.84 22.03
N GLY A 154 12.31 16.46 23.06
CA GLY A 154 12.88 15.12 23.19
C GLY A 154 11.81 14.02 23.23
N LEU A 155 10.76 14.22 24.03
CA LEU A 155 9.61 13.32 24.10
C LEU A 155 8.93 13.21 22.74
N PHE A 156 8.58 14.32 22.08
CA PHE A 156 7.94 14.30 20.77
C PHE A 156 8.81 13.63 19.71
N ASN A 157 10.09 13.96 19.63
CA ASN A 157 11.00 13.39 18.64
C ASN A 157 11.22 11.89 18.83
N SER A 158 11.18 11.39 20.08
CA SER A 158 11.23 9.95 20.33
C SER A 158 9.97 9.20 19.88
N CYS A 159 8.82 9.88 19.78
CA CYS A 159 7.50 9.27 19.58
C CYS A 159 6.84 9.51 18.21
N LYS A 160 7.24 10.56 17.49
CA LYS A 160 6.51 11.05 16.29
C LYS A 160 6.41 10.05 15.13
N ASP A 161 7.35 9.11 15.03
CA ASP A 161 7.43 8.11 13.96
C ASP A 161 7.02 6.69 14.42
N VAL A 162 6.71 6.51 15.71
CA VAL A 162 6.38 5.21 16.29
C VAL A 162 5.11 4.67 15.63
N LYS A 163 5.14 3.40 15.21
CA LYS A 163 4.03 2.78 14.51
C LYS A 163 3.19 1.95 15.47
N PHE A 164 1.87 2.02 15.28
CA PHE A 164 0.96 1.06 15.87
C PHE A 164 0.86 -0.17 14.96
N GLY A 165 1.53 -1.25 15.36
CA GLY A 165 1.83 -2.40 14.48
C GLY A 165 0.63 -3.07 13.83
N THR A 166 -0.54 -3.07 14.48
CA THR A 166 -1.77 -3.70 13.94
C THR A 166 -2.37 -2.94 12.75
N MET A 167 -2.15 -1.64 12.66
CA MET A 167 -2.80 -0.76 11.68
C MET A 167 -1.80 -0.01 10.79
N ASN A 168 -0.49 -0.17 11.04
CA ASN A 168 0.60 0.50 10.33
C ASN A 168 0.46 2.04 10.27
N SER A 169 -0.32 2.61 11.19
CA SER A 169 -0.51 4.04 11.40
C SER A 169 0.42 4.54 12.51
N ARG A 170 0.60 5.87 12.62
CA ARG A 170 1.49 6.45 13.63
C ARG A 170 0.77 6.51 14.97
N ALA A 171 1.45 6.10 16.04
CA ALA A 171 0.92 6.14 17.41
C ALA A 171 0.42 7.53 17.82
N ILE A 172 1.13 8.58 17.38
CA ILE A 172 0.79 9.98 17.64
C ILE A 172 -0.57 10.41 17.07
N GLU A 173 -1.10 9.71 16.05
CA GLU A 173 -2.45 9.96 15.53
C GLU A 173 -3.52 9.62 16.58
N PHE A 174 -3.27 8.66 17.46
CA PHE A 174 -4.19 8.24 18.52
C PHE A 174 -3.95 8.98 19.83
N ILE A 175 -2.70 9.04 20.28
CA ILE A 175 -2.36 9.59 21.61
C ILE A 175 -2.09 11.10 21.59
N GLY A 176 -2.06 11.71 20.41
CA GLY A 176 -1.78 13.13 20.21
C GLY A 176 -2.70 13.81 19.21
N ALA A 177 -3.78 13.14 18.77
CA ALA A 177 -4.69 13.64 17.72
C ALA A 177 -3.97 14.17 16.47
N GLY A 178 -2.88 13.50 16.06
CA GLY A 178 -2.11 13.89 14.87
C GLY A 178 -1.23 15.13 15.06
N ALA A 179 -0.86 15.45 16.32
CA ALA A 179 0.03 16.55 16.65
C ALA A 179 1.30 16.58 15.79
N LYS A 180 1.63 17.76 15.26
CA LYS A 180 2.82 17.98 14.39
C LYS A 180 4.05 18.45 15.15
N ASN A 181 3.86 18.91 16.39
CA ASN A 181 4.90 19.37 17.30
C ASN A 181 4.51 19.04 18.75
N PHE A 182 5.45 19.20 19.68
CA PHE A 182 5.23 18.86 21.08
C PHE A 182 4.17 19.75 21.77
N LYS A 183 4.02 21.02 21.35
CA LYS A 183 3.05 21.95 21.94
C LYS A 183 1.62 21.54 21.63
N ASP A 184 1.36 21.15 20.38
CA ASP A 184 0.07 20.60 19.97
C ASP A 184 -0.25 19.32 20.73
N TRP A 185 0.77 18.45 20.91
CA TRP A 185 0.59 17.21 21.67
C TRP A 185 0.26 17.48 23.14
N PHE A 186 0.97 18.41 23.77
CA PHE A 186 0.73 18.83 25.16
C PHE A 186 -0.63 19.50 25.33
N ALA A 187 -1.07 20.32 24.37
CA ALA A 187 -2.41 20.89 24.36
C ALA A 187 -3.49 19.80 24.29
N PHE A 188 -3.27 18.74 23.52
CA PHE A 188 -4.18 17.60 23.42
C PHE A 188 -4.28 16.81 24.73
N ILE A 189 -3.15 16.33 25.27
CA ILE A 189 -3.15 15.52 26.50
C ILE A 189 -3.52 16.33 27.75
N GLY A 190 -3.33 17.65 27.71
CA GLY A 190 -3.68 18.57 28.79
C GLY A 190 -5.15 19.00 28.79
N ARG A 191 -5.90 18.74 27.72
CA ARG A 191 -7.33 19.05 27.67
C ARG A 191 -8.09 18.19 28.67
N GLN A 192 -9.01 18.81 29.40
CA GLN A 192 -9.96 18.07 30.23
C GLN A 192 -10.81 17.16 29.34
N ALA A 193 -10.75 15.86 29.59
CA ALA A 193 -11.47 14.87 28.81
C ALA A 193 -12.99 14.96 29.03
N PRO A 194 -13.80 14.83 27.97
CA PRO A 194 -15.25 14.64 28.07
C PRO A 194 -15.61 13.38 28.87
N SER A 195 -16.86 13.31 29.34
CA SER A 195 -17.38 12.14 30.08
C SER A 195 -17.17 10.85 29.28
N LYS A 196 -16.68 9.80 29.95
CA LYS A 196 -16.41 8.46 29.38
C LYS A 196 -15.36 8.37 28.27
N MET A 197 -14.62 9.43 27.96
CA MET A 197 -13.45 9.37 27.07
C MET A 197 -12.15 9.22 27.86
N PRO A 198 -11.11 8.56 27.32
CA PRO A 198 -9.77 8.54 27.92
C PRO A 198 -9.17 9.96 27.97
N GLY A 199 -8.28 10.22 28.94
CA GLY A 199 -7.60 11.51 29.11
C GLY A 199 -7.79 12.15 30.49
N SER A 200 -7.26 13.38 30.66
CA SER A 200 -7.15 14.03 31.96
C SER A 200 -8.50 14.37 32.60
N PRO A 201 -8.70 14.13 33.92
CA PRO A 201 -9.94 14.48 34.63
C PRO A 201 -10.16 15.99 34.83
N TYR A 202 -9.09 16.79 34.74
CA TYR A 202 -9.07 18.25 34.87
C TYR A 202 -8.10 18.86 33.85
N ALA A 203 -8.16 20.18 33.65
CA ALA A 203 -7.31 20.84 32.66
C ALA A 203 -5.86 20.95 33.15
N ILE A 204 -4.90 20.62 32.29
CA ILE A 204 -3.46 20.75 32.54
C ILE A 204 -2.91 21.67 31.45
N ARG A 205 -2.33 22.80 31.84
CA ARG A 205 -1.56 23.64 30.91
C ARG A 205 -0.08 23.33 31.06
N PHE A 206 0.65 23.39 29.94
CA PHE A 206 2.08 23.09 29.89
C PHE A 206 2.92 24.31 29.50
N PRO A 207 3.06 25.31 30.37
CA PRO A 207 3.94 26.46 30.13
C PRO A 207 5.42 26.06 30.15
N SER A 208 6.25 26.70 29.33
CA SER A 208 7.68 26.40 29.23
C SER A 208 8.60 27.26 30.10
N SER A 209 8.10 28.39 30.60
CA SER A 209 8.86 29.32 31.43
C SER A 209 8.08 29.72 32.68
N VAL A 210 8.84 30.03 33.73
CA VAL A 210 8.35 30.45 35.04
C VAL A 210 8.81 31.88 35.27
N THR A 211 7.98 32.71 35.92
CA THR A 211 8.42 34.02 36.42
C THR A 211 9.35 33.84 37.62
N VAL A 212 10.57 34.39 37.52
CA VAL A 212 11.69 34.19 38.47
C VAL A 212 11.34 34.49 39.93
N SER A 213 10.31 35.31 40.18
CA SER A 213 9.85 35.70 41.52
C SER A 213 9.05 34.63 42.29
N SER A 214 8.69 33.51 41.67
CA SER A 214 7.80 32.49 42.27
C SER A 214 8.51 31.33 43.01
N GLY A 215 9.84 31.22 42.92
CA GLY A 215 10.59 30.10 43.51
C GLY A 215 10.39 28.75 42.80
N MET A 216 9.55 28.71 41.77
CA MET A 216 9.30 27.55 40.90
C MET A 216 10.41 27.37 39.87
N LYS A 217 10.60 26.13 39.41
CA LYS A 217 11.55 25.75 38.36
C LYS A 217 10.86 24.74 37.43
N PRO A 218 10.95 24.89 36.09
CA PRO A 218 10.40 23.88 35.18
C PRO A 218 11.00 22.50 35.42
N MET A 219 10.19 21.46 35.20
CA MET A 219 10.67 20.08 35.20
C MET A 219 11.71 19.91 34.09
N ASN A 220 12.91 19.45 34.47
CA ASN A 220 14.04 19.22 33.57
C ASN A 220 14.65 17.82 33.82
N VAL A 221 13.88 16.78 33.51
CA VAL A 221 14.37 15.39 33.54
C VAL A 221 14.98 15.04 32.19
N SER A 222 16.00 14.20 32.15
CA SER A 222 16.61 13.74 30.90
C SER A 222 15.63 12.92 30.05
N THR A 223 15.66 13.13 28.73
CA THR A 223 14.94 12.30 27.77
C THR A 223 15.84 11.25 27.14
N TYR A 224 15.26 10.10 26.82
CA TYR A 224 15.92 9.04 26.07
C TYR A 224 15.70 9.24 24.57
N SER A 225 16.78 9.19 23.79
CA SER A 225 16.69 9.26 22.33
C SER A 225 16.38 7.89 21.73
N CYS A 226 15.91 7.86 20.48
CA CYS A 226 15.68 6.58 19.77
C CYS A 226 16.95 5.73 19.60
N GLY A 227 18.12 6.37 19.58
CA GLY A 227 19.42 5.72 19.45
C GLY A 227 20.07 5.33 20.78
N ASP A 228 19.34 5.44 21.89
CA ASP A 228 19.85 5.06 23.21
C ASP A 228 20.24 3.56 23.24
N ASN A 229 21.34 3.24 23.92
CA ASN A 229 21.84 1.86 23.96
C ASN A 229 20.97 0.93 24.84
N SER A 230 20.28 1.48 25.84
CA SER A 230 19.48 0.72 26.81
C SER A 230 18.00 0.67 26.42
N LEU A 231 17.49 1.74 25.82
CA LEU A 231 16.09 1.90 25.43
C LEU A 231 15.93 2.19 23.93
N GLY A 232 16.85 1.68 23.12
CA GLY A 232 16.86 1.89 21.68
C GLY A 232 15.58 1.40 21.00
N CYS A 233 15.20 2.08 19.92
CA CYS A 233 13.97 1.78 19.18
C CYS A 233 14.28 1.02 17.88
N SER A 234 13.26 0.32 17.36
CA SER A 234 13.35 -0.33 16.05
C SER A 234 13.45 0.73 14.95
N CYS A 235 14.07 0.39 13.81
CA CYS A 235 14.15 1.31 12.69
C CYS A 235 12.78 1.64 12.07
N GLY A 236 11.83 0.69 12.16
CA GLY A 236 10.47 0.89 11.67
C GLY A 236 9.67 1.90 12.49
N ASP A 237 10.00 2.04 13.78
CA ASP A 237 9.33 2.91 14.75
C ASP A 237 10.08 4.23 14.97
N CYS A 238 11.39 4.28 14.72
CA CYS A 238 12.14 5.52 14.75
C CYS A 238 13.29 5.52 13.73
N PRO A 239 13.21 6.31 12.65
CA PRO A 239 14.26 6.42 11.65
C PRO A 239 15.60 6.95 12.19
N SER A 240 15.57 7.63 13.34
CA SER A 240 16.75 8.16 14.02
C SER A 240 17.45 7.11 14.90
N ALA A 241 16.98 5.86 14.93
CA ALA A 241 17.64 4.79 15.64
C ALA A 241 18.99 4.44 14.98
N THR A 242 19.99 4.12 15.80
CA THR A 242 21.36 3.80 15.35
C THR A 242 21.41 2.60 14.39
N VAL A 243 20.46 1.67 14.50
CA VAL A 243 20.33 0.49 13.63
C VAL A 243 19.93 0.86 12.18
N CYS A 244 19.27 2.01 11.97
CA CYS A 244 18.89 2.49 10.63
C CYS A 244 20.09 2.98 9.80
N SER A 245 21.18 3.39 10.46
CA SER A 245 22.37 3.90 9.78
C SER A 245 23.22 2.82 9.10
N ASN A 246 22.79 1.55 9.15
CA ASN A 246 23.17 0.55 8.16
C ASN A 246 22.54 0.91 6.81
N THR A 247 23.07 1.98 6.23
CA THR A 247 23.06 2.20 4.81
C THR A 247 23.76 1.00 4.20
N VAL A 248 22.96 -0.03 3.89
CA VAL A 248 23.12 -0.73 2.63
C VAL A 248 23.10 0.40 1.62
N SER A 249 24.29 0.94 1.32
CA SER A 249 24.54 1.76 0.15
C SER A 249 23.71 1.12 -0.92
N LEU A 250 22.66 1.82 -1.38
CA LEU A 250 21.73 1.32 -2.39
C LEU A 250 22.63 0.57 -3.36
N VAL A 251 22.58 -0.76 -3.31
CA VAL A 251 23.23 -1.56 -4.33
C VAL A 251 22.45 -1.08 -5.50
N SER A 252 23.05 -0.13 -6.22
CA SER A 252 22.56 0.35 -7.47
C SER A 252 22.44 -0.95 -8.21
N ARG A 253 21.21 -1.46 -8.28
CA ARG A 253 20.77 -2.41 -9.28
C ARG A 253 20.94 -1.61 -10.54
N LYS A 254 22.20 -1.44 -10.96
CA LYS A 254 22.61 -1.34 -12.33
C LYS A 254 21.90 -2.54 -12.91
N GLY A 255 20.75 -2.29 -13.53
CA GLY A 255 19.99 -3.32 -14.22
C GLY A 255 21.01 -4.13 -14.99
N GLY A 256 21.04 -5.44 -14.69
CA GLY A 256 22.10 -6.35 -15.12
C GLY A 256 22.16 -6.40 -16.64
N SER A 257 22.80 -5.40 -17.25
CA SER A 257 23.19 -5.44 -18.64
C SER A 257 24.42 -6.32 -18.66
N CYS A 258 24.25 -7.49 -19.26
CA CYS A 258 25.36 -8.37 -19.60
C CYS A 258 26.41 -7.51 -20.31
N SER A 259 27.55 -7.31 -19.65
CA SER A 259 28.68 -6.56 -20.19
C SER A 259 29.92 -7.42 -20.05
N VAL A 260 30.57 -7.67 -21.18
CA VAL A 260 31.82 -8.43 -21.22
C VAL A 260 32.95 -7.42 -21.15
N ARG A 261 33.91 -7.65 -20.25
CA ARG A 261 35.12 -6.84 -20.16
C ARG A 261 36.24 -7.58 -20.87
N ILE A 262 36.65 -7.07 -22.02
CA ILE A 262 37.84 -7.55 -22.76
C ILE A 262 38.90 -6.46 -22.62
N GLY A 263 39.84 -6.67 -21.70
CA GLY A 263 40.87 -5.68 -21.34
C GLY A 263 40.26 -4.39 -20.74
N SER A 264 40.59 -3.24 -21.34
CA SER A 264 40.13 -1.92 -20.89
C SER A 264 38.73 -1.54 -21.40
N ILE A 265 38.15 -2.31 -22.33
CA ILE A 265 36.87 -1.99 -22.96
C ILE A 265 35.74 -2.75 -22.27
N LYS A 266 34.70 -2.02 -21.87
CA LYS A 266 33.40 -2.57 -21.47
C LYS A 266 32.46 -2.52 -22.67
N ALA A 267 32.10 -3.67 -23.22
CA ALA A 267 31.10 -3.78 -24.28
C ALA A 267 29.85 -4.48 -23.75
N LYS A 268 28.66 -4.09 -24.24
CA LYS A 268 27.44 -4.85 -23.96
C LYS A 268 27.50 -6.17 -24.72
N CYS A 269 26.91 -7.23 -24.16
CA CYS A 269 26.91 -8.55 -24.80
C CYS A 269 26.26 -8.54 -26.19
N ILE A 270 25.28 -7.66 -26.43
CA ILE A 270 24.66 -7.50 -27.75
C ILE A 270 25.62 -6.89 -28.78
N ASP A 271 26.43 -5.90 -28.38
CA ASP A 271 27.41 -5.27 -29.28
C ASP A 271 28.51 -6.27 -29.65
N LEU A 272 28.94 -7.09 -28.69
CA LEU A 272 29.90 -8.18 -28.93
C LEU A 272 29.32 -9.25 -29.87
N ALA A 273 28.07 -9.67 -29.64
CA ALA A 273 27.41 -10.68 -30.48
C ALA A 273 27.23 -10.19 -31.92
N VAL A 274 26.83 -8.93 -32.11
CA VAL A 274 26.71 -8.32 -33.45
C VAL A 274 28.08 -8.18 -34.11
N ALA A 275 29.12 -7.78 -33.38
CA ALA A 275 30.48 -7.69 -33.92
C ALA A 275 31.01 -9.06 -34.36
N VAL A 276 30.82 -10.11 -33.56
CA VAL A 276 31.21 -11.48 -33.91
C VAL A 276 30.45 -11.96 -35.15
N LEU A 277 29.14 -11.73 -35.21
CA LEU A 277 28.32 -12.05 -36.38
C LEU A 277 28.84 -11.33 -37.63
N TYR A 278 29.18 -10.04 -37.51
CA TYR A 278 29.67 -9.25 -38.63
C TYR A 278 31.04 -9.73 -39.12
N ILE A 279 31.96 -10.05 -38.21
CA ILE A 279 33.27 -10.65 -38.55
C ILE A 279 33.09 -12.01 -39.24
N ALA A 280 32.15 -12.83 -38.75
CA ALA A 280 31.84 -14.12 -39.39
C ALA A 280 31.29 -13.92 -40.81
N LEU A 281 30.35 -12.99 -41.01
CA LEU A 281 29.80 -12.70 -42.34
C LEU A 281 30.84 -12.14 -43.30
N VAL A 282 31.68 -11.22 -42.84
CA VAL A 282 32.75 -10.62 -43.65
C VAL A 282 33.81 -11.67 -44.00
N SER A 283 34.23 -12.51 -43.06
CA SER A 283 35.18 -13.59 -43.32
C SER A 283 34.62 -14.65 -44.27
N VAL A 284 33.33 -14.97 -44.19
CA VAL A 284 32.66 -15.83 -45.18
C VAL A 284 32.62 -15.15 -46.56
N PHE A 285 32.33 -13.85 -46.62
CA PHE A 285 32.31 -13.11 -47.90
C PHE A 285 33.68 -13.00 -48.55
N PHE A 286 34.73 -12.66 -47.79
CA PHE A 286 36.11 -12.63 -48.28
C PHE A 286 36.61 -14.04 -48.61
N GLY A 287 36.27 -15.05 -47.80
CA GLY A 287 36.56 -16.45 -48.07
C GLY A 287 35.92 -16.91 -49.38
N TRP A 288 34.64 -16.59 -49.60
CA TRP A 288 33.93 -16.84 -50.85
C TRP A 288 34.61 -16.12 -52.02
N GLY A 289 34.93 -14.84 -51.87
CA GLY A 289 35.59 -14.03 -52.89
C GLY A 289 36.96 -14.56 -53.29
N LEU A 290 37.81 -14.93 -52.32
CA LEU A 290 39.12 -15.52 -52.54
C LEU A 290 39.01 -16.91 -53.18
N PHE A 291 38.09 -17.75 -52.70
CA PHE A 291 37.85 -19.08 -53.26
C PHE A 291 37.37 -19.03 -54.71
N HIS A 292 36.49 -18.07 -55.04
CA HIS A 292 36.05 -17.83 -56.43
C HIS A 292 37.17 -17.26 -57.31
N ARG A 293 38.06 -16.43 -56.76
CA ARG A 293 39.22 -15.89 -57.50
C ARG A 293 40.22 -17.00 -57.82
N THR A 294 40.53 -17.89 -56.87
CA THR A 294 41.38 -19.08 -57.14
C THR A 294 40.74 -20.04 -58.15
N ARG A 295 39.41 -20.07 -58.26
CA ARG A 295 38.69 -20.87 -59.27
C ARG A 295 38.79 -20.27 -60.67
N LYS A 296 38.81 -18.94 -60.81
CA LYS A 296 39.06 -18.25 -62.09
C LYS A 296 40.54 -18.19 -62.48
N THR A 297 41.47 -18.38 -61.53
CA THR A 297 42.93 -18.30 -61.77
C THR A 297 43.59 -19.68 -61.91
N LYS A 298 42.88 -20.64 -62.52
CA LYS A 298 43.52 -21.76 -63.23
C LYS A 298 43.36 -21.54 -64.74
N PRO A 299 44.25 -20.78 -65.41
CA PRO A 299 44.33 -20.79 -66.86
C PRO A 299 45.09 -22.06 -67.29
N ALA A 300 44.45 -22.96 -68.02
CA ALA A 300 45.15 -23.89 -68.89
C ALA A 300 45.52 -23.12 -70.18
N SER A 301 46.83 -23.11 -70.44
CA SER A 301 47.58 -22.48 -71.53
C SER A 301 47.00 -22.60 -72.94
N GLY A 302 47.21 -21.54 -73.74
CA GLY A 302 47.40 -21.67 -75.19
C GLY A 302 46.90 -20.49 -76.03
N THR A 303 47.77 -19.50 -76.26
CA THR A 303 48.07 -18.80 -77.56
C THR A 303 46.93 -18.63 -78.59
N THR A 304 46.58 -17.47 -79.15
CA THR A 304 47.31 -16.25 -79.58
C THR A 304 46.29 -15.12 -79.90
N PRO A 305 46.71 -13.85 -80.01
CA PRO A 305 45.83 -12.67 -80.05
C PRO A 305 45.54 -12.18 -81.48
N TRP A 306 44.67 -11.17 -81.67
CA TRP A 306 44.96 -9.95 -82.45
C TRP A 306 43.77 -8.99 -82.67
N TRP A 307 44.12 -7.69 -82.55
CA TRP A 307 43.51 -6.40 -82.93
C TRP A 307 42.34 -5.75 -82.17
N ASN A 308 42.55 -4.45 -81.96
CA ASN A 308 41.86 -3.45 -81.14
C ASN A 308 41.03 -2.48 -82.02
N VAL A 309 40.37 -1.52 -81.33
CA VAL A 309 40.00 -0.14 -81.75
C VAL A 309 38.55 -0.01 -82.28
N MET A 310 37.65 0.55 -81.44
CA MET A 310 37.01 1.90 -81.50
C MET A 310 36.28 2.16 -82.82
N ASP A 311 35.09 2.75 -82.92
CA ASP A 311 34.51 3.87 -82.20
C ASP A 311 33.05 4.03 -82.65
N ASP A 312 32.26 4.72 -81.82
CA ASP A 312 31.11 5.59 -82.11
C ASP A 312 29.83 5.11 -82.84
N GLY A 313 28.71 5.71 -82.41
CA GLY A 313 27.46 5.73 -83.18
C GLY A 313 26.17 5.63 -82.36
N GLU A 314 25.69 6.78 -81.89
CA GLU A 314 24.31 7.01 -81.44
C GLU A 314 23.24 6.50 -82.45
N VAL A 315 22.03 6.17 -81.96
CA VAL A 315 20.78 6.93 -82.25
C VAL A 315 19.55 6.21 -81.65
N HIS A 316 18.71 7.04 -81.03
CA HIS A 316 17.36 6.85 -80.50
C HIS A 316 16.39 5.95 -81.31
N SER A 317 15.48 5.25 -80.61
CA SER A 317 14.06 5.66 -80.56
C SER A 317 13.21 4.80 -79.61
N ASN A 318 12.32 5.49 -78.89
CA ASN A 318 11.25 4.95 -78.05
C ASN A 318 10.16 4.25 -78.88
N ARG A 319 9.59 3.14 -78.38
CA ARG A 319 8.12 2.95 -78.39
C ARG A 319 7.65 1.84 -77.46
N GLU A 320 6.65 2.17 -76.65
CA GLU A 320 5.86 1.30 -75.79
C GLU A 320 5.04 0.23 -76.55
N LYS A 321 4.60 -0.74 -75.75
CA LYS A 321 3.25 -1.36 -75.69
C LYS A 321 3.10 -2.81 -76.17
N ASN A 322 2.90 -3.65 -75.15
CA ASN A 322 1.82 -4.61 -74.94
C ASN A 322 1.57 -5.82 -75.86
N GLU A 323 1.29 -6.91 -75.14
CA GLU A 323 0.31 -7.97 -75.40
C GLU A 323 0.71 -9.18 -76.26
N ASN A 324 1.05 -10.23 -75.50
CA ASN A 324 0.70 -11.66 -75.63
C ASN A 324 0.81 -12.38 -77.00
N PRO A 325 1.54 -13.52 -77.04
CA PRO A 325 1.89 -14.22 -78.28
C PRO A 325 0.82 -15.21 -78.73
N PRO A 326 0.69 -15.50 -80.04
CA PRO A 326 0.14 -16.76 -80.51
C PRO A 326 1.25 -17.76 -80.81
N MET A 327 1.19 -18.87 -80.07
CA MET A 327 1.35 -20.25 -80.53
C MET A 327 1.97 -20.46 -81.92
N GLN A 328 3.25 -20.85 -81.96
CA GLN A 328 3.81 -21.63 -83.06
C GLN A 328 4.33 -22.96 -82.52
N VAL A 329 3.62 -23.99 -82.93
CA VAL A 329 4.06 -25.39 -82.98
C VAL A 329 5.36 -25.44 -83.77
N PHE A 330 6.41 -25.98 -83.16
CA PHE A 330 7.56 -26.51 -83.90
C PHE A 330 7.80 -27.94 -83.41
N GLU A 331 7.54 -28.86 -84.32
CA GLU A 331 7.89 -30.26 -84.24
C GLU A 331 9.41 -30.44 -84.18
N ASP A 332 9.75 -31.38 -83.31
CA ASP A 332 10.96 -32.16 -83.12
C ASP A 332 12.17 -31.88 -84.03
N ALA A 333 13.24 -31.37 -83.42
CA ALA A 333 14.60 -31.52 -83.92
C ALA A 333 15.58 -31.73 -82.76
N SER A 334 16.08 -32.97 -82.72
CA SER A 334 17.40 -33.40 -82.24
C SER A 334 17.83 -33.01 -80.82
N HIS A 335 17.71 -34.02 -79.94
CA HIS A 335 18.61 -34.33 -78.84
C HIS A 335 20.01 -33.69 -78.93
N VAL A 336 20.17 -32.50 -78.36
CA VAL A 336 21.41 -32.11 -77.67
C VAL A 336 21.11 -32.20 -76.19
N ARG A 337 21.39 -33.38 -75.64
CA ARG A 337 21.39 -33.62 -74.20
C ARG A 337 22.52 -32.76 -73.64
N ASN A 338 22.21 -31.52 -73.27
CA ASN A 338 23.01 -30.79 -72.31
C ASN A 338 22.90 -31.59 -71.02
N ASP A 339 23.84 -32.52 -70.84
CA ASP A 339 24.06 -33.25 -69.61
C ASP A 339 24.57 -32.21 -68.61
N VAL A 340 23.64 -31.43 -68.08
CA VAL A 340 23.87 -30.61 -66.91
C VAL A 340 24.35 -31.59 -65.88
N GLN A 341 25.63 -31.48 -65.51
CA GLN A 341 26.26 -32.35 -64.52
C GLN A 341 25.60 -32.06 -63.17
N LEU A 342 24.43 -32.65 -62.95
CA LEU A 342 23.72 -32.61 -61.68
C LEU A 342 24.67 -33.21 -60.64
N SER A 343 24.84 -32.53 -59.51
CA SER A 343 25.59 -33.10 -58.39
C SER A 343 25.01 -34.48 -58.03
N ILE A 344 25.81 -35.38 -57.46
CA ILE A 344 25.35 -36.74 -57.10
C ILE A 344 24.03 -36.69 -56.31
N VAL A 345 23.90 -35.71 -55.41
CA VAL A 345 22.68 -35.46 -54.62
C VAL A 345 21.53 -35.00 -55.52
N GLN A 346 21.76 -34.06 -56.44
CA GLN A 346 20.73 -33.57 -57.35
C GLN A 346 20.28 -34.66 -58.33
N GLY A 347 21.20 -35.49 -58.82
CA GLY A 347 20.91 -36.65 -59.65
C GLY A 347 20.11 -37.71 -58.91
N TYR A 348 20.42 -37.97 -57.64
CA TYR A 348 19.65 -38.87 -56.78
C TYR A 348 18.23 -38.32 -56.52
N MET A 349 18.10 -37.05 -56.11
CA MET A 349 16.79 -36.41 -55.89
C MET A 349 15.96 -36.39 -57.17
N SER A 350 16.57 -36.07 -58.31
CA SER A 350 15.89 -36.08 -59.61
C SER A 350 15.37 -37.48 -59.97
N LYS A 351 16.20 -38.52 -59.83
CA LYS A 351 15.78 -39.91 -60.06
C LYS A 351 14.67 -40.35 -59.11
N PHE A 352 14.77 -39.99 -57.83
CA PHE A 352 13.78 -40.32 -56.81
C PHE A 352 12.43 -39.64 -57.09
N PHE A 353 12.40 -38.32 -57.23
CA PHE A 353 11.17 -37.57 -57.49
C PHE A 353 10.56 -37.91 -58.85
N ARG A 354 11.37 -38.19 -59.87
CA ARG A 354 10.86 -38.64 -61.17
C ARG A 354 10.20 -40.02 -61.06
N ARG A 355 10.80 -40.95 -60.30
CA ARG A 355 10.21 -42.27 -60.05
C ARG A 355 8.94 -42.18 -59.19
N TYR A 356 8.95 -41.38 -58.13
CA TYR A 356 7.79 -41.13 -57.28
C TYR A 356 6.66 -40.45 -58.06
N GLY A 357 6.95 -39.38 -58.82
CA GLY A 357 5.98 -38.68 -59.65
C GLY A 357 5.37 -39.56 -60.73
N THR A 358 6.17 -40.43 -61.36
CA THR A 358 5.66 -41.43 -62.32
C THR A 358 4.72 -42.44 -61.64
N TRP A 359 5.01 -42.84 -60.40
CA TRP A 359 4.14 -43.73 -59.62
C TRP A 359 2.82 -43.05 -59.22
N VAL A 360 2.87 -41.78 -58.81
CA VAL A 360 1.70 -40.95 -58.50
C VAL A 360 0.83 -40.76 -59.74
N ALA A 361 1.43 -40.39 -60.88
CA ALA A 361 0.73 -40.18 -62.14
C ALA A 361 0.06 -41.47 -62.69
N ARG A 362 0.63 -42.65 -62.40
CA ARG A 362 0.04 -43.94 -62.76
C ARG A 362 -1.11 -44.37 -61.84
N ASN A 363 -1.17 -43.88 -60.61
CA ASN A 363 -2.16 -44.29 -59.60
C ASN A 363 -2.87 -43.10 -58.93
N PRO A 364 -3.49 -42.18 -59.69
CA PRO A 364 -4.01 -40.93 -59.13
C PRO A 364 -5.11 -41.15 -58.09
N SER A 365 -6.04 -42.09 -58.33
CA SER A 365 -7.15 -42.37 -57.40
C SER A 365 -6.68 -42.91 -56.05
N ILE A 366 -5.67 -43.80 -56.04
CA ILE A 366 -5.12 -44.35 -54.79
C ILE A 366 -4.42 -43.25 -53.98
N VAL A 367 -3.65 -42.38 -54.64
CA VAL A 367 -2.96 -41.27 -53.98
C VAL A 367 -3.95 -40.25 -53.42
N LEU A 368 -5.02 -39.90 -54.16
CA LEU A 368 -6.05 -38.98 -53.69
C LEU A 368 -6.89 -39.55 -52.55
N CYS A 369 -7.30 -40.81 -52.63
CA CYS A 369 -8.06 -41.46 -51.55
C CYS A 369 -7.21 -41.64 -50.30
N SER A 370 -5.94 -42.04 -50.45
CA SER A 370 -5.03 -42.21 -49.31
C SER A 370 -4.67 -40.87 -48.65
N SER A 371 -4.44 -39.79 -49.42
CA SER A 371 -4.17 -38.47 -48.85
C SER A 371 -5.39 -37.93 -48.09
N LEU A 372 -6.60 -38.10 -48.63
CA LEU A 372 -7.83 -37.72 -47.96
C LEU A 372 -8.06 -38.55 -46.69
N ALA A 373 -7.86 -39.87 -46.75
CA ALA A 373 -8.00 -40.76 -45.61
C ALA A 373 -7.02 -40.41 -44.47
N VAL A 374 -5.76 -40.09 -44.81
CA VAL A 374 -4.75 -39.65 -43.83
C VAL A 374 -5.14 -38.33 -43.18
N VAL A 375 -5.61 -37.34 -43.96
CA VAL A 375 -6.08 -36.06 -43.41
C VAL A 375 -7.28 -36.27 -42.48
N LEU A 376 -8.27 -37.07 -42.89
CA LEU A 376 -9.44 -37.38 -42.06
C LEU A 376 -9.05 -38.08 -40.75
N LEU A 377 -8.12 -39.05 -40.80
CA LEU A 377 -7.57 -39.70 -39.61
C LEU A 377 -6.87 -38.72 -38.67
N LEU A 378 -6.09 -37.77 -39.20
CA LEU A 378 -5.44 -36.73 -38.39
C LEU A 378 -6.47 -35.76 -37.78
N CYS A 379 -7.54 -35.43 -38.52
CA CYS A 379 -8.63 -34.58 -38.03
C CYS A 379 -9.41 -35.21 -36.87
N LEU A 380 -9.45 -36.55 -36.72
CA LEU A 380 -10.07 -37.19 -35.55
C LEU A 380 -9.42 -36.74 -34.22
N GLY A 381 -8.15 -36.34 -34.24
CA GLY A 381 -7.46 -35.80 -33.06
C GLY A 381 -8.10 -34.51 -32.51
N LEU A 382 -8.81 -33.74 -33.35
CA LEU A 382 -9.48 -32.50 -32.95
C LEU A 382 -10.65 -32.73 -31.99
N ILE A 383 -11.21 -33.95 -31.93
CA ILE A 383 -12.29 -34.30 -30.98
C ILE A 383 -11.81 -34.16 -29.53
N ARG A 384 -10.52 -34.35 -29.27
CA ARG A 384 -9.90 -34.24 -27.94
C ARG A 384 -9.19 -32.91 -27.72
N PHE A 385 -9.33 -31.95 -28.63
CA PHE A 385 -8.71 -30.65 -28.50
C PHE A 385 -9.36 -29.87 -27.34
N LYS A 386 -8.55 -29.48 -26.36
CA LYS A 386 -8.97 -28.69 -25.20
C LYS A 386 -8.22 -27.36 -25.22
N VAL A 387 -8.96 -26.27 -25.26
CA VAL A 387 -8.40 -24.91 -25.21
C VAL A 387 -8.08 -24.57 -23.76
N GLU A 388 -6.85 -24.11 -23.50
CA GLU A 388 -6.46 -23.51 -22.22
C GLU A 388 -6.66 -22.00 -22.32
N THR A 389 -7.54 -21.45 -21.48
CA THR A 389 -7.90 -20.03 -21.47
C THR A 389 -7.25 -19.26 -20.33
N ARG A 390 -6.55 -19.95 -19.44
CA ARG A 390 -5.90 -19.32 -18.28
C ARG A 390 -4.59 -18.63 -18.67
N PRO A 391 -4.49 -17.30 -18.50
CA PRO A 391 -3.30 -16.56 -18.91
C PRO A 391 -2.05 -17.01 -18.15
N GLU A 392 -2.15 -17.30 -16.85
CA GLU A 392 -1.01 -17.70 -16.04
C GLU A 392 -0.36 -19.00 -16.55
N LYS A 393 -1.14 -19.94 -17.09
CA LYS A 393 -0.60 -21.18 -17.66
C LYS A 393 -0.07 -21.02 -19.08
N LEU A 394 -0.55 -20.02 -19.82
CA LEU A 394 -0.07 -19.70 -21.16
C LEU A 394 1.26 -18.95 -21.13
N TRP A 395 1.44 -18.07 -20.13
CA TRP A 395 2.59 -17.17 -20.06
C TRP A 395 3.69 -17.63 -19.09
N VAL A 396 3.40 -18.55 -18.17
CA VAL A 396 4.37 -19.02 -17.15
C VAL A 396 4.67 -20.50 -17.35
N GLY A 397 5.96 -20.83 -17.52
CA GLY A 397 6.40 -22.21 -17.61
C GLY A 397 6.13 -22.99 -16.32
N PRO A 398 5.59 -24.23 -16.39
CA PRO A 398 5.14 -24.97 -15.21
C PRO A 398 6.27 -25.35 -14.24
N GLY A 399 7.52 -25.50 -14.71
CA GLY A 399 8.70 -25.74 -13.88
C GLY A 399 9.48 -24.47 -13.50
N SER A 400 8.85 -23.29 -13.62
CA SER A 400 9.50 -22.04 -13.21
C SER A 400 9.37 -21.84 -11.71
N LYS A 401 10.35 -21.15 -11.11
CA LYS A 401 10.33 -20.81 -9.68
C LYS A 401 9.05 -20.04 -9.28
N ALA A 402 8.56 -19.16 -10.14
CA ALA A 402 7.33 -18.41 -9.90
C ALA A 402 6.09 -19.33 -9.81
N ALA A 403 6.04 -20.39 -10.62
CA ALA A 403 4.97 -21.39 -10.55
C ALA A 403 5.05 -22.21 -9.26
N GLU A 404 6.25 -22.59 -8.83
CA GLU A 404 6.47 -23.31 -7.56
C GLU A 404 6.11 -22.45 -6.34
N GLU A 405 6.57 -21.20 -6.30
CA GLU A 405 6.25 -20.24 -5.23
C GLU A 405 4.75 -19.96 -5.15
N LYS A 406 4.07 -19.81 -6.30
CA LYS A 406 2.61 -19.67 -6.36
C LYS A 406 1.90 -20.92 -5.84
N GLN A 407 2.32 -22.10 -6.26
CA GLN A 407 1.71 -23.35 -5.80
C GLN A 407 1.87 -23.51 -4.28
N PHE A 408 3.03 -23.16 -3.73
CA PHE A 408 3.25 -23.16 -2.28
C PHE A 408 2.30 -22.19 -1.56
N PHE A 409 2.16 -20.96 -2.07
CA PHE A 409 1.25 -19.95 -1.52
C PHE A 409 -0.21 -20.42 -1.52
N ASP A 410 -0.70 -20.91 -2.67
CA ASP A 410 -2.10 -21.30 -2.83
C ASP A 410 -2.47 -22.50 -1.93
N ILE A 411 -1.52 -23.40 -1.62
CA ILE A 411 -1.72 -24.57 -0.74
C ILE A 411 -1.75 -24.20 0.74
N HIS A 412 -0.87 -23.29 1.19
CA HIS A 412 -0.67 -23.03 2.62
C HIS A 412 -1.51 -21.89 3.18
N LEU A 413 -1.88 -20.92 2.34
CA LEU A 413 -2.64 -19.75 2.77
C LEU A 413 -4.06 -19.82 2.23
N ALA A 414 -4.19 -19.64 0.93
CA ALA A 414 -5.38 -19.85 0.11
C ALA A 414 -5.05 -19.30 -1.27
N PRO A 415 -5.77 -19.71 -2.33
CA PRO A 415 -5.72 -19.01 -3.60
C PRO A 415 -6.07 -17.53 -3.42
N PHE A 416 -5.31 -16.67 -4.09
CA PHE A 416 -5.63 -15.24 -4.11
C PHE A 416 -7.05 -15.03 -4.65
N TYR A 417 -7.83 -14.20 -3.95
CA TYR A 417 -9.23 -13.93 -4.27
C TYR A 417 -9.41 -13.27 -5.65
N ARG A 418 -10.62 -13.37 -6.18
CA ARG A 418 -11.05 -12.74 -7.43
C ARG A 418 -11.52 -11.31 -7.09
N ILE A 419 -11.23 -10.38 -7.99
CA ILE A 419 -11.43 -8.95 -7.75
C ILE A 419 -12.41 -8.43 -8.80
N GLU A 420 -13.61 -8.11 -8.36
CA GLU A 420 -14.61 -7.42 -9.16
C GLU A 420 -14.65 -5.97 -8.70
N GLN A 421 -14.20 -5.04 -9.57
CA GLN A 421 -14.05 -3.63 -9.21
C GLN A 421 -14.88 -2.72 -10.11
N LEU A 422 -15.62 -1.80 -9.49
CA LEU A 422 -16.35 -0.72 -10.14
C LEU A 422 -15.70 0.62 -9.75
N ILE A 423 -15.29 1.39 -10.76
CA ILE A 423 -14.74 2.74 -10.57
C ILE A 423 -15.76 3.74 -11.10
N LEU A 424 -16.31 4.54 -10.19
CA LEU A 424 -17.25 5.61 -10.50
C LEU A 424 -16.51 6.93 -10.34
N ALA A 425 -16.37 7.69 -11.42
CA ALA A 425 -15.60 8.93 -11.41
C ALA A 425 -16.42 10.11 -11.93
N THR A 426 -16.15 11.30 -11.40
CA THR A 426 -16.73 12.54 -11.92
C THR A 426 -16.04 12.97 -13.20
N ILE A 427 -16.82 13.54 -14.12
CA ILE A 427 -16.32 14.05 -15.39
C ILE A 427 -15.61 15.39 -15.14
N PRO A 428 -14.39 15.62 -15.67
CA PRO A 428 -13.68 16.89 -15.50
C PRO A 428 -14.45 18.06 -16.12
N ASP A 429 -14.47 19.20 -15.42
CA ASP A 429 -15.04 20.42 -15.98
C ASP A 429 -14.12 20.98 -17.10
N GLY A 430 -14.66 21.07 -18.32
CA GLY A 430 -13.92 21.45 -19.53
C GLY A 430 -13.26 22.84 -19.51
N LYS A 431 -13.51 23.66 -18.48
CA LYS A 431 -12.89 24.99 -18.32
C LYS A 431 -11.62 24.98 -17.47
N HIS A 432 -11.50 24.07 -16.49
CA HIS A 432 -10.40 24.10 -15.50
C HIS A 432 -9.67 22.76 -15.36
N GLY A 433 -10.10 21.69 -16.03
CA GLY A 433 -9.40 20.40 -16.03
C GLY A 433 -9.43 19.64 -14.71
N ASN A 434 -10.00 20.24 -13.66
CA ASN A 434 -10.20 19.60 -12.36
C ASN A 434 -11.55 18.87 -12.35
N SER A 435 -11.54 17.61 -11.92
CA SER A 435 -12.76 16.87 -11.62
C SER A 435 -13.36 17.35 -10.31
N PRO A 436 -14.69 17.59 -10.23
CA PRO A 436 -15.33 17.96 -8.98
C PRO A 436 -15.26 16.78 -7.98
N SER A 437 -15.32 17.09 -6.68
CA SER A 437 -15.36 16.05 -5.65
C SER A 437 -16.58 15.15 -5.85
N ILE A 438 -16.35 13.84 -5.83
CA ILE A 438 -17.41 12.84 -5.88
C ILE A 438 -18.09 12.66 -4.51
N VAL A 439 -17.47 13.15 -3.43
CA VAL A 439 -17.91 12.99 -2.04
C VAL A 439 -19.04 13.98 -1.73
N THR A 440 -20.22 13.72 -2.31
CA THR A 440 -21.44 14.51 -2.12
C THR A 440 -22.59 13.62 -1.67
N GLU A 441 -23.60 14.22 -1.03
CA GLU A 441 -24.76 13.49 -0.52
C GLU A 441 -25.50 12.72 -1.63
N ASP A 442 -25.75 13.37 -2.76
CA ASP A 442 -26.45 12.75 -3.90
C ASP A 442 -25.66 11.57 -4.48
N ASN A 443 -24.33 11.71 -4.61
CA ASN A 443 -23.49 10.65 -5.14
C ASN A 443 -23.38 9.45 -4.17
N ILE A 444 -23.39 9.69 -2.86
CA ILE A 444 -23.38 8.61 -1.86
C ILE A 444 -24.73 7.87 -1.85
N LYS A 445 -25.86 8.60 -1.97
CA LYS A 445 -27.17 7.97 -2.13
C LYS A 445 -27.25 7.13 -3.40
N LEU A 446 -26.74 7.65 -4.52
CA LEU A 446 -26.60 6.88 -5.77
C LEU A 446 -25.74 5.63 -5.57
N LEU A 447 -24.65 5.72 -4.80
CA LEU A 447 -23.79 4.58 -4.51
C LEU A 447 -24.53 3.48 -3.73
N PHE A 448 -25.39 3.84 -2.77
CA PHE A 448 -26.27 2.88 -2.09
C PHE A 448 -27.28 2.23 -3.05
N GLU A 449 -27.83 2.98 -4.01
CA GLU A 449 -28.72 2.41 -5.03
C GLU A 449 -27.99 1.40 -5.94
N ILE A 450 -26.75 1.71 -6.34
CA ILE A 450 -25.90 0.80 -7.10
C ILE A 450 -25.62 -0.46 -6.29
N GLN A 451 -25.23 -0.31 -5.02
CA GLN A 451 -24.97 -1.44 -4.12
C GLN A 451 -26.22 -2.34 -3.99
N LYS A 452 -27.41 -1.75 -3.81
CA LYS A 452 -28.68 -2.48 -3.75
C LYS A 452 -28.97 -3.30 -5.02
N LYS A 453 -28.61 -2.78 -6.20
CA LYS A 453 -28.74 -3.54 -7.46
C LYS A 453 -27.78 -4.72 -7.52
N VAL A 454 -26.54 -4.54 -7.05
CA VAL A 454 -25.53 -5.60 -6.98
C VAL A 454 -25.95 -6.71 -6.00
N ASP A 455 -26.45 -6.34 -4.81
CA ASP A 455 -26.96 -7.30 -3.82
C ASP A 455 -28.20 -8.05 -4.31
N GLY A 456 -28.95 -7.46 -5.24
CA GLY A 456 -30.10 -8.07 -5.89
C GLY A 456 -29.77 -9.13 -6.96
N ILE A 457 -28.50 -9.26 -7.36
CA ILE A 457 -28.09 -10.24 -8.38
C ILE A 457 -28.30 -11.66 -7.86
N LYS A 458 -29.06 -12.45 -8.63
CA LYS A 458 -29.24 -13.89 -8.41
C LYS A 458 -28.91 -14.63 -9.69
N ALA A 459 -27.71 -15.19 -9.77
CA ALA A 459 -27.27 -15.98 -10.91
C ALA A 459 -27.72 -17.44 -10.76
N ASN A 460 -28.19 -18.07 -11.83
CA ASN A 460 -28.58 -19.48 -11.80
C ASN A 460 -27.38 -20.35 -12.19
N TYR A 461 -26.96 -21.23 -11.28
CA TYR A 461 -25.96 -22.26 -11.55
C TYR A 461 -26.44 -23.61 -11.02
N SER A 462 -26.53 -24.62 -11.89
CA SER A 462 -26.98 -25.98 -11.55
C SER A 462 -28.32 -26.05 -10.79
N GLY A 463 -29.26 -25.14 -11.13
CA GLY A 463 -30.58 -25.07 -10.50
C GLY A 463 -30.62 -24.34 -9.15
N SER A 464 -29.48 -23.85 -8.67
CA SER A 464 -29.38 -23.04 -7.45
C SER A 464 -29.16 -21.57 -7.79
N ALA A 465 -29.87 -20.67 -7.08
CA ALA A 465 -29.61 -19.24 -7.15
C ALA A 465 -28.38 -18.88 -6.31
N VAL A 466 -27.39 -18.25 -6.94
CA VAL A 466 -26.14 -17.81 -6.34
C VAL A 466 -26.16 -16.29 -6.20
N SER A 467 -25.96 -15.81 -4.98
CA SER A 467 -25.85 -14.39 -4.63
C SER A 467 -24.42 -14.02 -4.25
N LEU A 468 -24.12 -12.72 -4.15
CA LEU A 468 -22.81 -12.23 -3.71
C LEU A 468 -22.44 -12.77 -2.32
N ALA A 469 -23.41 -12.82 -1.40
CA ALA A 469 -23.21 -13.30 -0.04
C ALA A 469 -22.79 -14.78 0.04
N ASP A 470 -23.02 -15.57 -1.01
CA ASP A 470 -22.64 -16.98 -1.08
C ASP A 470 -21.19 -17.20 -1.52
N ILE A 471 -20.59 -16.22 -2.22
CA ILE A 471 -19.29 -16.37 -2.89
C ILE A 471 -18.23 -15.36 -2.43
N CYS A 472 -18.64 -14.28 -1.77
CA CYS A 472 -17.73 -13.24 -1.30
C CYS A 472 -16.75 -13.74 -0.23
N MET A 473 -15.60 -13.08 -0.12
CA MET A 473 -14.67 -13.30 0.97
C MET A 473 -15.24 -12.78 2.29
N LYS A 474 -15.20 -13.61 3.33
CA LYS A 474 -15.69 -13.29 4.69
C LYS A 474 -14.60 -13.54 5.73
N PRO A 475 -13.90 -12.50 6.20
CA PRO A 475 -12.84 -12.63 7.21
C PRO A 475 -13.33 -13.17 8.56
N MET A 476 -14.61 -12.94 8.88
CA MET A 476 -15.28 -13.37 10.12
C MET A 476 -16.56 -14.18 9.86
N ASP A 477 -16.64 -14.89 8.72
CA ASP A 477 -17.74 -15.78 8.28
C ASP A 477 -19.15 -15.17 8.09
N LYS A 478 -19.39 -13.93 8.54
CA LYS A 478 -20.71 -13.27 8.46
C LYS A 478 -20.83 -12.33 7.27
N ASP A 479 -20.10 -11.22 7.32
CA ASP A 479 -20.22 -10.12 6.37
C ASP A 479 -19.14 -10.18 5.28
N CYS A 480 -19.51 -9.80 4.05
CA CYS A 480 -18.57 -9.72 2.93
C CYS A 480 -17.55 -8.59 3.15
N ALA A 481 -16.29 -8.85 2.79
CA ALA A 481 -15.20 -7.88 2.81
C ALA A 481 -15.25 -6.88 1.63
N THR A 482 -16.44 -6.39 1.28
CA THR A 482 -16.62 -5.37 0.23
C THR A 482 -15.88 -4.10 0.63
N GLN A 483 -15.01 -3.59 -0.23
CA GLN A 483 -14.29 -2.33 -0.02
C GLN A 483 -15.04 -1.22 -0.73
N SER A 484 -15.71 -0.37 0.05
CA SER A 484 -16.49 0.77 -0.42
C SER A 484 -16.66 1.75 0.73
N VAL A 485 -16.75 3.05 0.45
CA VAL A 485 -17.04 4.08 1.46
C VAL A 485 -18.34 3.82 2.22
N LEU A 486 -19.26 3.02 1.66
CA LEU A 486 -20.48 2.59 2.32
C LEU A 486 -20.23 1.73 3.58
N GLN A 487 -19.04 1.14 3.72
CA GLN A 487 -18.68 0.36 4.91
C GLN A 487 -18.60 1.21 6.18
N TYR A 488 -18.32 2.52 6.07
CA TYR A 488 -18.40 3.44 7.22
C TYR A 488 -19.80 3.50 7.82
N PHE A 489 -20.82 3.14 7.02
CA PHE A 489 -22.22 3.04 7.43
C PHE A 489 -22.68 1.57 7.55
N LYS A 490 -21.74 0.64 7.67
CA LYS A 490 -21.98 -0.82 7.74
C LYS A 490 -22.79 -1.38 6.57
N MET A 491 -22.65 -0.78 5.38
CA MET A 491 -23.43 -1.14 4.19
C MET A 491 -24.96 -0.98 4.35
N ASP A 492 -25.41 -0.21 5.34
CA ASP A 492 -26.83 0.03 5.61
C ASP A 492 -27.19 1.50 5.34
N PRO A 493 -28.09 1.78 4.37
CA PRO A 493 -28.58 3.13 4.10
C PRO A 493 -29.19 3.82 5.34
N ALA A 494 -29.79 3.08 6.27
CA ALA A 494 -30.41 3.67 7.46
C ALA A 494 -29.38 4.32 8.42
N ASN A 495 -28.13 3.83 8.41
CA ASN A 495 -27.06 4.39 9.23
C ASN A 495 -26.50 5.69 8.65
N TYR A 496 -26.74 5.98 7.37
CA TYR A 496 -26.20 7.17 6.70
C TYR A 496 -26.68 8.46 7.40
N ASP A 497 -28.00 8.64 7.51
CA ASP A 497 -28.59 9.81 8.16
C ASP A 497 -28.31 9.80 9.68
N GLY A 498 -28.37 8.62 10.31
CA GLY A 498 -28.17 8.46 11.75
C GLY A 498 -26.76 8.83 12.23
N TYR A 499 -25.74 8.67 11.38
CA TYR A 499 -24.35 8.98 11.75
C TYR A 499 -23.92 10.40 11.38
N GLY A 500 -24.74 11.14 10.60
CA GLY A 500 -24.44 12.50 10.17
C GLY A 500 -23.95 12.63 8.73
N GLY A 501 -24.24 11.64 7.88
CA GLY A 501 -24.05 11.69 6.43
C GLY A 501 -22.61 11.97 6.00
N VAL A 502 -22.44 12.96 5.11
CA VAL A 502 -21.13 13.35 4.55
C VAL A 502 -20.13 13.77 5.64
N GLU A 503 -20.57 14.43 6.71
CA GLU A 503 -19.67 14.88 7.77
C GLU A 503 -19.10 13.69 8.57
N HIS A 504 -19.90 12.64 8.79
CA HIS A 504 -19.39 11.39 9.34
C HIS A 504 -18.37 10.74 8.41
N LEU A 505 -18.63 10.75 7.11
CA LEU A 505 -17.73 10.18 6.12
C LEU A 505 -16.36 10.91 6.12
N LYS A 506 -16.36 12.25 6.16
CA LYS A 506 -15.14 13.05 6.28
C LYS A 506 -14.40 12.78 7.58
N TYR A 507 -15.13 12.68 8.70
CA TYR A 507 -14.55 12.29 9.99
C TYR A 507 -13.87 10.92 9.90
N CYS A 508 -14.52 9.95 9.24
CA CYS A 508 -13.94 8.63 9.03
C CYS A 508 -12.74 8.63 8.08
N PHE A 509 -12.60 9.57 7.14
CA PHE A 509 -11.38 9.66 6.35
C PHE A 509 -10.14 9.98 7.21
N GLU A 510 -10.32 10.74 8.29
CA GLU A 510 -9.26 11.07 9.23
C GLU A 510 -9.10 10.02 10.33
N HIS A 511 -10.18 9.31 10.67
CA HIS A 511 -10.28 8.41 11.83
C HIS A 511 -10.69 6.96 11.47
N TYR A 512 -10.46 6.53 10.22
CA TYR A 512 -10.94 5.24 9.67
C TYR A 512 -10.52 4.01 10.47
N SER A 513 -9.46 4.18 11.26
CA SER A 513 -8.78 3.14 11.99
C SER A 513 -9.00 3.31 13.51
N SER A 514 -9.18 4.54 14.00
CA SER A 514 -9.27 4.87 15.43
C SER A 514 -10.68 4.94 16.00
N ALA A 515 -11.68 5.22 15.16
CA ALA A 515 -13.06 5.40 15.62
C ALA A 515 -13.89 4.14 15.40
N ASP A 516 -14.52 3.64 16.46
CA ASP A 516 -15.37 2.42 16.40
C ASP A 516 -16.53 2.54 15.41
N THR A 517 -17.08 3.76 15.30
CA THR A 517 -18.15 4.08 14.36
C THR A 517 -17.70 3.90 12.91
N CYS A 518 -16.42 4.17 12.62
CA CYS A 518 -15.82 4.07 11.28
C CYS A 518 -15.34 2.67 10.89
N MET A 519 -15.48 1.65 11.74
CA MET A 519 -15.16 0.28 11.31
C MET A 519 -16.10 -0.17 10.17
N SER A 520 -15.70 -1.17 9.39
CA SER A 520 -16.62 -1.82 8.44
C SER A 520 -17.68 -2.69 9.13
N ALA A 521 -18.65 -3.22 8.36
CA ALA A 521 -19.58 -4.25 8.83
C ALA A 521 -18.84 -5.48 9.37
N PHE A 522 -17.81 -5.94 8.65
CA PHE A 522 -16.95 -7.07 9.01
C PHE A 522 -15.91 -6.75 10.09
N LYS A 523 -16.02 -5.60 10.78
CA LYS A 523 -15.16 -5.16 11.91
C LYS A 523 -13.70 -4.89 11.57
N GLY A 524 -13.33 -4.83 10.29
CA GLY A 524 -12.02 -4.35 9.85
C GLY A 524 -12.00 -2.83 9.58
N PRO A 525 -10.84 -2.15 9.69
CA PRO A 525 -10.70 -0.78 9.23
C PRO A 525 -10.74 -0.72 7.69
N LEU A 526 -11.31 0.36 7.13
CA LEU A 526 -11.28 0.63 5.70
C LEU A 526 -10.31 1.78 5.43
N ASP A 527 -9.18 1.52 4.77
CA ASP A 527 -8.28 2.61 4.36
C ASP A 527 -8.96 3.44 3.24
N PRO A 528 -9.16 4.76 3.40
CA PRO A 528 -9.77 5.60 2.37
C PRO A 528 -9.06 5.50 1.01
N SER A 529 -7.75 5.26 0.99
CA SER A 529 -6.98 5.11 -0.26
C SER A 529 -7.33 3.86 -1.07
N THR A 530 -8.03 2.89 -0.47
CA THR A 530 -8.53 1.68 -1.15
C THR A 530 -9.94 1.84 -1.72
N ALA A 531 -10.69 2.84 -1.24
CA ALA A 531 -12.10 3.08 -1.61
C ALA A 531 -12.33 4.41 -2.36
N LEU A 532 -11.31 5.26 -2.45
CA LEU A 532 -11.34 6.56 -3.14
C LEU A 532 -10.18 6.68 -4.12
N GLY A 533 -10.36 7.53 -5.13
CA GLY A 533 -9.37 7.84 -6.13
C GLY A 533 -9.38 9.30 -6.56
N GLY A 534 -8.28 9.75 -7.18
CA GLY A 534 -8.19 11.09 -7.76
C GLY A 534 -8.06 12.24 -6.75
N PHE A 535 -7.41 11.99 -5.61
CA PHE A 535 -7.07 13.00 -4.60
C PHE A 535 -5.54 13.19 -4.50
N SER A 536 -5.10 14.26 -3.81
CA SER A 536 -3.68 14.53 -3.54
C SER A 536 -3.36 14.37 -2.06
N GLY A 537 -2.26 13.67 -1.75
CA GLY A 537 -1.81 13.44 -0.38
C GLY A 537 -2.84 12.69 0.47
N LYS A 538 -3.30 13.31 1.56
CA LYS A 538 -4.34 12.78 2.48
C LYS A 538 -5.69 13.51 2.36
N ASN A 539 -5.90 14.32 1.30
CA ASN A 539 -7.13 15.10 1.16
C ASN A 539 -8.25 14.31 0.49
N TYR A 540 -8.78 13.31 1.20
CA TYR A 540 -9.78 12.38 0.68
C TYR A 540 -11.13 13.05 0.36
N SER A 541 -11.45 14.19 0.99
CA SER A 541 -12.66 14.97 0.73
C SER A 541 -12.73 15.55 -0.69
N GLU A 542 -11.58 15.70 -1.36
CA GLU A 542 -11.46 16.18 -2.75
C GLU A 542 -11.38 15.03 -3.77
N ALA A 543 -11.55 13.77 -3.35
CA ALA A 543 -11.52 12.63 -4.25
C ALA A 543 -12.54 12.79 -5.39
N SER A 544 -12.12 12.43 -6.60
CA SER A 544 -12.96 12.51 -7.80
C SER A 544 -13.53 11.16 -8.23
N ALA A 545 -13.15 10.06 -7.56
CA ALA A 545 -13.67 8.73 -7.86
C ALA A 545 -13.95 7.89 -6.60
N PHE A 546 -15.03 7.11 -6.65
CA PHE A 546 -15.29 5.99 -5.75
C PHE A 546 -14.74 4.71 -6.37
N LEU A 547 -14.02 3.92 -5.57
CA LEU A 547 -13.59 2.57 -5.90
C LEU A 547 -14.44 1.62 -5.05
N VAL A 548 -15.24 0.79 -5.72
CA VAL A 548 -16.01 -0.27 -5.08
C VAL A 548 -15.41 -1.60 -5.51
N THR A 549 -14.87 -2.34 -4.55
CA THR A 549 -14.22 -3.63 -4.81
C THR A 549 -14.96 -4.72 -4.06
N TYR A 550 -15.35 -5.77 -4.78
CA TYR A 550 -15.94 -6.98 -4.23
C TYR A 550 -14.90 -8.10 -4.30
N PRO A 551 -14.33 -8.55 -3.17
CA PRO A 551 -13.47 -9.72 -3.16
C PRO A 551 -14.31 -11.00 -3.16
N VAL A 552 -14.14 -11.84 -4.17
CA VAL A 552 -14.81 -13.14 -4.31
C VAL A 552 -13.83 -14.27 -4.06
N ASN A 553 -14.26 -15.31 -3.34
CA ASN A 553 -13.40 -16.44 -3.02
C ASN A 553 -12.95 -17.15 -4.30
N ASN A 554 -11.68 -17.54 -4.33
CA ASN A 554 -11.10 -18.29 -5.41
C ASN A 554 -10.81 -19.71 -4.94
N ALA A 555 -10.96 -20.70 -5.82
CA ALA A 555 -10.79 -22.10 -5.48
C ALA A 555 -9.64 -22.74 -6.27
N LEU A 556 -9.00 -23.75 -5.66
CA LEU A 556 -8.05 -24.61 -6.37
C LEU A 556 -8.79 -25.44 -7.42
N SER A 557 -8.12 -25.75 -8.53
CA SER A 557 -8.75 -26.36 -9.72
C SER A 557 -9.46 -27.70 -9.50
N ASN A 558 -9.34 -28.32 -8.33
CA ASN A 558 -10.04 -29.55 -7.99
C ASN A 558 -11.49 -29.30 -7.50
N ASP A 559 -11.80 -28.09 -7.01
CA ASP A 559 -13.15 -27.66 -6.60
C ASP A 559 -13.82 -26.82 -7.70
N GLY A 560 -13.98 -27.42 -8.89
CA GLY A 560 -14.52 -26.74 -10.07
C GLY A 560 -15.92 -26.15 -9.89
N ASN A 561 -16.69 -26.62 -8.89
CA ASN A 561 -18.03 -26.11 -8.61
C ASN A 561 -18.03 -24.70 -8.01
N GLU A 562 -17.09 -24.36 -7.13
CA GLU A 562 -17.06 -23.03 -6.50
C GLU A 562 -16.66 -21.96 -7.50
N THR A 563 -15.61 -22.22 -8.30
CA THR A 563 -15.20 -21.30 -9.37
C THR A 563 -16.31 -21.11 -10.39
N ALA A 564 -17.05 -22.16 -10.75
CA ALA A 564 -18.13 -22.04 -11.72
C ALA A 564 -19.34 -21.25 -11.18
N ARG A 565 -19.63 -21.35 -9.86
CA ARG A 565 -20.64 -20.50 -9.20
C ARG A 565 -20.22 -19.02 -9.23
N ALA A 566 -18.96 -18.73 -8.91
CA ALA A 566 -18.42 -17.37 -8.99
C ALA A 566 -18.51 -16.81 -10.42
N LEU A 567 -18.08 -17.58 -11.43
CA LEU A 567 -18.16 -17.19 -12.85
C LEU A 567 -19.60 -16.90 -13.31
N ALA A 568 -20.59 -17.67 -12.83
CA ALA A 568 -21.99 -17.43 -13.14
C ALA A 568 -22.49 -16.09 -12.57
N TRP A 569 -22.09 -15.75 -11.35
CA TRP A 569 -22.40 -14.46 -10.73
C TRP A 569 -21.64 -13.30 -11.41
N GLU A 570 -20.35 -13.47 -11.69
CA GLU A 570 -19.50 -12.50 -12.41
C GLU A 570 -20.12 -12.13 -13.76
N LYS A 571 -20.65 -13.11 -14.50
CA LYS A 571 -21.35 -12.85 -15.77
C LYS A 571 -22.56 -11.94 -15.58
N ALA A 572 -23.40 -12.21 -14.59
CA ALA A 572 -24.57 -11.39 -14.29
C ALA A 572 -24.18 -9.99 -13.77
N PHE A 573 -23.09 -9.89 -13.02
CA PHE A 573 -22.52 -8.62 -12.56
C PHE A 573 -22.03 -7.76 -13.73
N ILE A 574 -21.32 -8.35 -14.70
CA ILE A 574 -20.88 -7.65 -15.91
C ILE A 574 -22.08 -7.19 -16.75
N GLU A 575 -23.14 -8.00 -16.83
CA GLU A 575 -24.39 -7.62 -17.53
C GLU A 575 -25.12 -6.47 -16.83
N LEU A 576 -25.11 -6.41 -15.50
CA LEU A 576 -25.67 -5.29 -14.73
C LEU A 576 -24.84 -4.00 -14.87
N ALA A 577 -23.52 -4.13 -14.96
CA ALA A 577 -22.60 -3.00 -15.03
C ALA A 577 -22.58 -2.32 -16.42
N LYS A 578 -22.96 -3.04 -17.48
CA LYS A 578 -23.16 -2.51 -18.82
C LYS A 578 -24.49 -1.79 -18.95
#